data_AF-A0A413M159-F1
#
_entry.id   AF-A0A413M159-F1
#
_cell.length_a   1.000
_cell.length_b   1.000
_cell.length_c   1.000
_cell.angle_alpha   90.00
_cell.angle_beta   90.00
_cell.angle_gamma   90.00
#
_symmetry.space_group_name_H-M   'P 1'
#
loop_
_entity.id
_entity.type
_entity.pdbx_description
1 polymer ?
#
loop_
_entity_poly.entity_id
_entity_poly.type
_entity_poly.pdbx_seq_one_letter_code
_entity_poly.pdbx_strand_id
1 'polypeptide(L)'
;PLEITDFSKFETGLRPLFELLKNASDEEKLNDLITNDETFTRVDVETVAAINLFVGTDIKYDEKEEVVNMCKAWDDHKKLGIQEGIQQGLQQGRCLEVYSLVQDGILEPEVGAKRVSMSLDDFVDAMQKAGYKIPELV
;
A
#
# COMPACT_ATOMS: atom_id res chain seq x y z
N PRO A 1 -18.86 1.15 16.20
CA PRO A 1 -19.17 2.02 17.36
C PRO A 1 -19.80 3.36 16.92
N LEU A 2 -20.97 3.31 16.27
CA LEU A 2 -21.66 4.51 15.78
C LEU A 2 -22.38 5.28 16.91
N GLU A 3 -22.68 4.60 18.03
CA GLU A 3 -23.42 5.18 19.17
C GLU A 3 -22.52 5.85 20.21
N ILE A 4 -21.21 5.59 20.16
CA ILE A 4 -20.24 6.17 21.10
C ILE A 4 -19.58 7.38 20.43
N THR A 5 -19.85 8.56 20.96
CA THR A 5 -19.34 9.83 20.40
C THR A 5 -18.05 10.30 21.06
N ASP A 6 -17.79 9.87 22.28
CA ASP A 6 -16.67 10.27 23.12
C ASP A 6 -15.89 9.04 23.60
N PHE A 7 -14.69 8.84 23.06
CA PHE A 7 -13.80 7.73 23.43
C PHE A 7 -12.81 8.11 24.53
N SER A 8 -12.80 9.36 25.01
CA SER A 8 -11.90 9.77 26.11
C SER A 8 -12.19 9.01 27.42
N LYS A 9 -13.37 8.41 27.52
CA LYS A 9 -13.80 7.56 28.65
C LYS A 9 -13.15 6.17 28.66
N PHE A 10 -12.54 5.75 27.55
CA PHE A 10 -11.76 4.52 27.52
C PHE A 10 -10.35 4.85 27.98
N GLU A 11 -9.95 4.29 29.11
CA GLU A 11 -8.56 4.34 29.55
C GLU A 11 -7.78 3.22 28.85
N THR A 12 -6.48 3.43 28.61
CA THR A 12 -5.55 2.48 27.95
C THR A 12 -5.74 2.30 26.42
N GLY A 13 -5.29 1.18 25.85
CA GLY A 13 -5.22 0.91 24.41
C GLY A 13 -6.56 0.85 23.65
N LEU A 14 -7.70 0.74 24.35
CA LEU A 14 -9.02 0.74 23.68
C LEU A 14 -9.38 2.10 23.06
N ARG A 15 -8.92 3.21 23.65
CA ARG A 15 -9.15 4.55 23.10
C ARG A 15 -8.52 4.72 21.72
N PRO A 16 -7.20 4.53 21.52
CA PRO A 16 -6.59 4.69 20.20
C PRO A 16 -7.18 3.72 19.16
N LEU A 17 -7.52 2.49 19.54
CA LEU A 17 -8.19 1.54 18.64
C LEU A 17 -9.55 2.08 18.15
N PHE A 18 -10.42 2.55 19.04
CA PHE A 18 -11.75 3.04 18.66
C PHE A 18 -11.70 4.37 17.92
N GLU A 19 -10.79 5.27 18.29
CA GLU A 19 -10.58 6.52 17.57
C GLU A 19 -10.11 6.26 16.13
N LEU A 20 -9.19 5.31 15.90
CA LEU A 20 -8.80 4.90 14.56
C LEU A 20 -9.96 4.27 13.80
N LEU A 21 -10.69 3.31 14.40
CA LEU A 21 -11.82 2.65 13.73
C LEU A 21 -12.93 3.63 13.32
N LYS A 22 -13.20 4.65 14.13
CA LYS A 22 -14.19 5.69 13.81
C LYS A 22 -13.75 6.56 12.63
N ASN A 23 -12.44 6.79 12.47
CA ASN A 23 -11.89 7.65 11.43
C ASN A 23 -11.30 6.87 10.24
N ALA A 24 -11.36 5.53 10.23
CA ALA A 24 -10.70 4.68 9.25
C ALA A 24 -11.09 4.97 7.78
N SER A 25 -12.28 5.52 7.55
CA SER A 25 -12.76 5.87 6.20
C SER A 25 -12.45 7.31 5.77
N ASP A 26 -11.85 8.11 6.65
CA ASP A 26 -11.52 9.53 6.40
C ASP A 26 -10.02 9.73 6.58
N GLU A 27 -9.27 9.69 5.48
CA GLU A 27 -7.80 9.71 5.51
C GLU A 27 -7.26 11.00 6.16
N GLU A 28 -7.89 12.15 5.92
CA GLU A 28 -7.44 13.43 6.46
C GLU A 28 -7.58 13.45 7.98
N LYS A 29 -8.75 13.04 8.50
CA LYS A 29 -8.96 12.94 9.95
C LYS A 29 -8.09 11.87 10.59
N LEU A 30 -7.91 10.74 9.93
CA LEU A 30 -7.05 9.66 10.43
C LEU A 30 -5.61 10.13 10.55
N ASN A 31 -5.12 10.87 9.55
CA ASN A 31 -3.78 11.42 9.55
C ASN A 31 -3.59 12.49 10.63
N ASP A 32 -4.56 13.41 10.76
CA ASP A 32 -4.54 14.44 11.80
C ASP A 32 -4.52 13.80 13.20
N LEU A 33 -5.39 12.83 13.44
CA LEU A 33 -5.48 12.08 14.70
C LEU A 33 -4.14 11.43 15.08
N ILE A 34 -3.56 10.63 14.17
CA ILE A 34 -2.34 9.89 14.45
C ILE A 34 -1.14 10.83 14.63
N THR A 35 -1.10 11.96 13.92
CA THR A 35 0.06 12.87 13.92
C THR A 35 0.03 13.83 15.10
N ASN A 36 -1.15 14.29 15.51
CA ASN A 36 -1.29 15.41 16.44
C ASN A 36 -1.79 15.02 17.83
N ASP A 37 -2.40 13.85 18.03
CA ASP A 37 -2.82 13.40 19.37
C ASP A 37 -1.68 12.62 20.07
N GLU A 38 -1.23 13.13 21.22
CA GLU A 38 -0.15 12.55 22.03
C GLU A 38 -0.42 11.10 22.46
N THR A 39 -1.69 10.69 22.51
CA THR A 39 -2.10 9.31 22.84
C THR A 39 -1.51 8.29 21.87
N PHE A 40 -1.18 8.70 20.63
CA PHE A 40 -0.57 7.85 19.61
C PHE A 40 0.96 7.79 19.67
N THR A 41 1.61 8.58 20.52
CA THR A 41 3.07 8.52 20.66
C THR A 41 3.56 7.28 21.42
N ARG A 42 2.68 6.64 22.19
CA ARG A 42 2.98 5.48 23.04
C ARG A 42 1.78 4.53 23.10
N VAL A 43 1.68 3.63 22.12
CA VAL A 43 0.61 2.62 22.04
C VAL A 43 1.21 1.24 22.29
N ASP A 44 0.60 0.43 23.15
CA ASP A 44 1.08 -0.94 23.39
C ASP A 44 1.00 -1.81 22.14
N VAL A 45 1.94 -2.77 22.01
CA VAL A 45 2.05 -3.62 20.82
C VAL A 45 0.79 -4.45 20.57
N GLU A 46 0.10 -4.90 21.61
CA GLU A 46 -1.16 -5.64 21.48
C GLU A 46 -2.26 -4.77 20.84
N THR A 47 -2.32 -3.49 21.20
CA THR A 47 -3.24 -2.52 20.61
C THR A 47 -2.87 -2.23 19.17
N VAL A 48 -1.58 -2.09 18.82
CA VAL A 48 -1.17 -1.94 17.41
C VAL A 48 -1.53 -3.18 16.59
N ALA A 49 -1.36 -4.38 17.14
CA ALA A 49 -1.77 -5.62 16.50
C ALA A 49 -3.29 -5.65 16.26
N ALA A 50 -4.09 -5.24 17.25
CA ALA A 50 -5.54 -5.12 17.12
C ALA A 50 -5.93 -4.07 16.06
N ILE A 51 -5.26 -2.92 16.03
CA ILE A 51 -5.46 -1.88 15.01
C ILE A 51 -5.24 -2.45 13.61
N ASN A 52 -4.10 -3.10 13.37
CA ASN A 52 -3.81 -3.71 12.07
C ASN A 52 -4.88 -4.73 11.67
N LEU A 53 -5.32 -5.57 12.62
CA LEU A 53 -6.36 -6.56 12.38
C LEU A 53 -7.72 -5.95 12.04
N PHE A 54 -8.18 -4.95 12.81
CA PHE A 54 -9.55 -4.42 12.69
C PHE A 54 -9.69 -3.29 11.66
N VAL A 55 -8.64 -2.49 11.46
CA VAL A 55 -8.63 -1.39 10.47
C VAL A 55 -8.20 -1.90 9.08
N GLY A 56 -7.53 -3.05 9.02
CA GLY A 56 -7.00 -3.60 7.77
C GLY A 56 -5.73 -2.90 7.31
N THR A 57 -4.96 -2.34 8.24
CA THR A 57 -3.65 -1.73 7.99
C THR A 57 -2.53 -2.74 8.22
N ASP A 58 -1.36 -2.48 7.62
CA ASP A 58 -0.14 -3.26 7.83
C ASP A 58 0.99 -2.35 8.35
N ILE A 59 0.70 -1.65 9.46
CA ILE A 59 1.68 -0.77 10.12
C ILE A 59 2.78 -1.66 10.69
N LYS A 60 4.03 -1.38 10.30
CA LYS A 60 5.20 -2.12 10.77
C LYS A 60 5.68 -1.57 12.12
N TYR A 61 6.00 -2.46 13.04
CA TYR A 61 6.55 -2.15 14.37
C TYR A 61 7.48 -3.28 14.84
N ASP A 62 8.31 -3.01 15.85
CA ASP A 62 9.16 -4.03 16.47
C ASP A 62 8.37 -4.73 17.60
N GLU A 63 8.08 -6.01 17.43
CA GLU A 63 7.37 -6.83 18.42
C GLU A 63 8.15 -7.02 19.73
N LYS A 64 9.44 -6.67 19.77
CA LYS A 64 10.26 -6.74 20.99
C LYS A 64 10.13 -5.52 21.89
N GLU A 65 9.59 -4.41 21.37
CA GLU A 65 9.30 -3.23 22.18
C GLU A 65 7.95 -3.38 22.89
N GLU A 66 7.78 -2.77 24.06
CA GLU A 66 6.50 -2.79 24.78
C GLU A 66 5.52 -1.75 24.22
N VAL A 67 6.04 -0.69 23.61
CA VAL A 67 5.25 0.44 23.10
C VAL A 67 5.77 0.87 21.73
N VAL A 68 4.85 1.30 20.89
CA VAL A 68 5.10 1.79 19.54
C VAL A 68 4.78 3.27 19.49
N ASN A 69 5.64 4.04 18.83
CA ASN A 69 5.31 5.39 18.40
C ASN A 69 4.51 5.31 17.09
N MET A 70 3.18 5.40 17.20
CA MET A 70 2.30 5.25 16.05
C MET A 70 2.43 6.41 15.06
N CYS A 71 2.75 7.63 15.51
CA CYS A 71 3.01 8.76 14.61
C CYS A 71 4.13 8.40 13.62
N LYS A 72 5.26 7.89 14.15
CA LYS A 72 6.39 7.46 13.34
C LYS A 72 6.07 6.25 12.48
N ALA A 73 5.44 5.23 13.06
CA ALA A 73 5.11 3.99 12.34
C ALA A 73 4.16 4.25 11.17
N TRP A 74 3.21 5.19 11.35
CA TRP A 74 2.29 5.64 10.31
C TRP A 74 2.97 6.43 9.20
N ASP A 75 3.84 7.39 9.55
CA ASP A 75 4.63 8.13 8.57
C ASP A 75 5.51 7.21 7.73
N ASP A 76 6.16 6.23 8.36
CA ASP A 76 7.00 5.25 7.68
C ASP A 76 6.16 4.33 6.78
N HIS A 77 4.97 3.89 7.24
CA HIS A 77 4.02 3.14 6.43
C HIS A 77 3.57 3.91 5.18
N LYS A 78 3.23 5.20 5.31
CA LYS A 78 2.87 6.06 4.16
C LYS A 78 4.00 6.22 3.17
N LYS A 79 5.22 6.48 3.66
CA LYS A 79 6.41 6.59 2.81
C LYS A 79 6.68 5.30 2.04
N LEU A 80 6.54 4.15 2.70
CA LEU A 80 6.71 2.84 2.06
C LEU A 80 5.66 2.65 0.95
N GLY A 81 4.39 2.90 1.23
CA GLY A 81 3.32 2.80 0.23
C GLY A 81 3.55 3.71 -0.99
N ILE A 82 4.03 4.93 -0.78
CA ILE A 82 4.41 5.85 -1.87
C ILE A 82 5.58 5.28 -2.68
N GLN A 83 6.61 4.75 -2.03
CA GLN A 83 7.77 4.17 -2.70
C GLN A 83 7.39 2.93 -3.53
N GLU A 84 6.58 2.04 -2.97
CA GLU A 84 6.06 0.86 -3.68
C GLU A 84 5.20 1.28 -4.88
N GLY A 85 4.32 2.27 -4.70
CA GLY A 85 3.51 2.83 -5.79
C GLY A 85 4.35 3.43 -6.92
N ILE A 86 5.40 4.18 -6.59
CA ILE A 86 6.34 4.73 -7.58
C ILE A 86 7.06 3.59 -8.32
N GLN A 87 7.57 2.58 -7.60
CA GLN A 87 8.25 1.45 -8.23
C GLN A 87 7.32 0.66 -9.15
N GLN A 88 6.09 0.38 -8.71
CA GLN A 88 5.08 -0.27 -9.54
C GLN A 88 4.75 0.57 -10.77
N GLY A 89 4.57 1.87 -10.62
CA GLY A 89 4.29 2.79 -11.73
C GLY A 89 5.43 2.84 -12.75
N LEU A 90 6.69 2.88 -12.32
CA LEU A 90 7.86 2.82 -13.20
C LEU A 90 7.93 1.50 -13.97
N GLN A 91 7.72 0.38 -13.27
CA GLN A 91 7.71 -0.95 -13.90
C GLN A 91 6.57 -1.07 -14.92
N GLN A 92 5.37 -0.61 -14.58
CA GLN A 92 4.21 -0.58 -15.49
C GLN A 92 4.50 0.29 -16.71
N GLY A 93 5.03 1.51 -16.52
CA GLY A 93 5.39 2.41 -17.62
C GLY A 93 6.40 1.78 -18.58
N ARG A 94 7.43 1.10 -18.04
CA ARG A 94 8.42 0.36 -18.83
C ARG A 94 7.78 -0.80 -19.61
N CYS A 95 6.84 -1.53 -19.00
CA CYS A 95 6.10 -2.57 -19.73
C CYS A 95 5.30 -1.99 -20.89
N LEU A 96 4.54 -0.91 -20.66
CA LEU A 96 3.72 -0.27 -21.69
C LEU A 96 4.56 0.28 -22.86
N GLU A 97 5.72 0.87 -22.57
CA GLU A 97 6.67 1.31 -23.59
C GLU A 97 7.11 0.13 -24.46
N VAL A 98 7.54 -0.98 -23.85
CA VAL A 98 7.98 -2.18 -24.57
C VAL A 98 6.83 -2.81 -25.36
N TYR A 99 5.61 -2.83 -24.82
CA TYR A 99 4.41 -3.30 -25.53
C TYR A 99 4.14 -2.47 -26.79
N SER A 100 4.25 -1.14 -26.69
CA SER A 100 4.10 -0.25 -27.86
C SER A 100 5.14 -0.56 -28.93
N LEU A 101 6.41 -0.71 -28.54
CA LEU A 101 7.49 -1.01 -29.48
C LEU A 101 7.30 -2.36 -30.17
N VAL A 102 6.78 -3.37 -29.46
CA VAL A 102 6.44 -4.67 -30.06
C VAL A 102 5.26 -4.52 -31.01
N GLN A 103 4.19 -3.85 -30.60
CA GLN A 103 3.02 -3.62 -31.46
C GLN A 103 3.38 -2.88 -32.76
N ASP A 104 4.28 -1.91 -32.67
CA ASP A 104 4.76 -1.14 -33.82
C ASP A 104 5.75 -1.94 -34.71
N GLY A 105 6.06 -3.18 -34.34
CA GLY A 105 6.99 -4.06 -35.06
C GLY A 105 8.46 -3.65 -34.94
N ILE A 106 8.79 -2.74 -34.03
CA ILE A 106 10.16 -2.27 -33.77
C ILE A 106 10.94 -3.31 -32.96
N LEU A 107 10.26 -4.04 -32.07
CA LEU A 107 10.83 -5.13 -31.30
C LEU A 107 10.09 -6.44 -31.59
N GLU A 108 10.85 -7.53 -31.70
CA GLU A 108 10.30 -8.87 -31.66
C GLU A 108 9.71 -9.17 -30.26
N PRO A 109 8.59 -9.89 -30.16
CA PRO A 109 7.96 -10.24 -28.88
C PRO A 109 8.92 -10.88 -27.87
N GLU A 110 9.82 -11.76 -28.33
CA GLU A 110 10.81 -12.44 -27.49
C GLU A 110 11.84 -11.47 -26.90
N VAL A 111 12.21 -10.43 -27.66
CA VAL A 111 13.10 -9.37 -27.19
C VAL A 111 12.36 -8.48 -26.19
N GLY A 112 11.09 -8.17 -26.47
CA GLY A 112 10.20 -7.45 -25.55
C GLY A 112 10.10 -8.14 -24.20
N ALA A 113 9.72 -9.42 -24.20
CA ALA A 113 9.60 -10.26 -23.00
C ALA A 113 10.88 -10.26 -22.16
N LYS A 114 12.04 -10.47 -22.82
CA LYS A 114 13.35 -10.44 -22.14
C LYS A 114 13.65 -9.08 -21.50
N ARG A 115 13.30 -7.97 -22.15
CA ARG A 115 13.56 -6.62 -21.60
C ARG A 115 12.81 -6.39 -20.30
N VAL A 116 11.58 -6.88 -20.18
CA VAL A 116 10.77 -6.72 -18.97
C VAL A 116 10.85 -7.92 -18.02
N SER A 117 11.81 -8.82 -18.25
CA SER A 117 12.07 -10.01 -17.42
C SER A 117 10.86 -10.94 -17.29
N MET A 118 10.06 -11.07 -18.36
CA MET A 118 8.90 -11.96 -18.43
C MET A 118 9.20 -13.15 -19.35
N SER A 119 8.47 -14.25 -19.17
CA SER A 119 8.39 -15.28 -20.20
C SER A 119 7.65 -14.72 -21.43
N LEU A 120 7.83 -15.34 -22.60
CA LEU A 120 7.10 -14.91 -23.79
C LEU A 120 5.59 -15.01 -23.59
N ASP A 121 5.12 -16.11 -23.00
CA ASP A 121 3.69 -16.34 -22.75
C ASP A 121 3.11 -15.29 -21.79
N ASP A 122 3.78 -15.03 -20.65
CA ASP A 122 3.33 -14.01 -19.69
C ASP A 122 3.32 -12.61 -20.31
N PHE A 123 4.31 -12.32 -21.16
CA PHE A 123 4.43 -11.05 -21.86
C PHE A 123 3.28 -10.85 -22.87
N VAL A 124 2.99 -11.88 -23.66
CA VAL A 124 1.88 -11.91 -24.63
C VAL A 124 0.54 -11.72 -23.92
N ASP A 125 0.30 -12.47 -22.84
CA ASP A 125 -0.91 -12.34 -22.01
C ASP A 125 -1.07 -10.93 -21.43
N ALA A 126 0.02 -10.36 -20.92
CA ALA A 126 0.01 -9.03 -20.32
C ALA A 126 -0.21 -7.93 -21.36
N MET A 127 0.39 -8.04 -22.55
CA MET A 127 0.13 -7.15 -23.69
C MET A 127 -1.35 -7.16 -24.07
N GLN A 128 -1.94 -8.35 -24.25
CA GLN A 128 -3.33 -8.49 -24.62
C GLN A 128 -4.28 -7.92 -23.56
N LYS A 129 -4.02 -8.20 -22.27
CA LYS A 129 -4.78 -7.61 -21.15
C LYS A 129 -4.68 -6.09 -21.10
N ALA A 130 -3.54 -5.53 -21.51
CA ALA A 130 -3.33 -4.09 -21.63
C ALA A 130 -3.90 -3.48 -22.93
N GLY A 131 -4.50 -4.28 -23.81
CA GLY A 131 -5.15 -3.82 -25.05
C GLY A 131 -4.22 -3.66 -26.25
N TYR A 132 -2.98 -4.15 -26.17
CA TYR A 132 -2.02 -4.11 -27.27
C TYR A 132 -2.20 -5.31 -28.21
N LYS A 133 -1.96 -5.07 -29.50
CA LYS A 133 -1.92 -6.12 -30.53
C LYS A 133 -0.51 -6.67 -30.63
N ILE A 134 -0.43 -7.99 -30.79
CA ILE A 134 0.84 -8.67 -31.07
C ILE A 134 0.92 -8.79 -32.59
N PRO A 135 1.99 -8.29 -33.25
CA PRO A 135 2.20 -8.56 -34.66
C PRO A 135 2.18 -10.07 -34.89
N GLU A 136 1.59 -10.52 -35.99
CA GLU A 136 1.56 -11.95 -36.31
C GLU A 136 2.97 -12.54 -36.16
N LEU A 137 3.11 -13.58 -35.33
CA LEU A 137 4.32 -14.38 -35.22
C LEU A 137 4.47 -15.10 -36.57
N VAL A 138 5.12 -14.44 -37.53
CA VAL A 138 5.26 -14.92 -38.92
C VAL A 138 6.12 -16.17 -38.98
#